data_AF-A0A8H6FHM8-F1
#
_entry.id   AF-A0A8H6FHM8-F1
#
_cell.length_a   1.000
_cell.length_b   1.000
_cell.length_c   1.000
_cell.angle_alpha   90.00
_cell.angle_beta   90.00
_cell.angle_gamma   90.00
#
_symmetry.space_group_name_H-M   'P 1'
#
loop_
_entity.id
_entity.type
_entity.pdbx_description
1 polymer ?
#
loop_
_entity_poly.entity_id
_entity_poly.type
_entity_poly.pdbx_seq_one_letter_code
_entity_poly.pdbx_strand_id
1 'polypeptide(L)'
;MAQKAAKQLAARNTTKLNQTHLISLGNNVFFLLMRLLVYRSTYTRNTLLLWILLSLPAWVVEFWLEQIGRPTYAENGELKKSGEDLEAKGLTDFMWDLIYWTWACITAAAMVGNKAWWMYAVVPVYSVWVASTTVMGLRKGMAGMAGQGDDSAQAADAGGDSKRQKKLEKRGAQKVQYR
;
A
#
# COMPACT_ATOMS: atom_id res chain seq x y z
N MET A 1 -10.16 -24.77 -18.37
CA MET A 1 -10.23 -23.34 -17.97
C MET A 1 -9.26 -23.01 -16.83
N ALA A 2 -9.25 -23.75 -15.72
CA ALA A 2 -8.39 -23.47 -14.55
C ALA A 2 -6.88 -23.40 -14.83
N GLN A 3 -6.33 -24.32 -15.63
CA GLN A 3 -4.90 -24.29 -15.97
C GLN A 3 -4.49 -23.08 -16.84
N LYS A 4 -5.39 -22.57 -17.68
CA LYS A 4 -5.12 -21.38 -18.51
C LYS A 4 -5.01 -20.13 -17.64
N ALA A 5 -5.93 -19.98 -16.68
CA ALA A 5 -5.91 -18.88 -15.72
C ALA A 5 -4.64 -18.91 -14.84
N ALA A 6 -4.25 -20.08 -14.34
CA ALA A 6 -3.03 -20.24 -13.54
C ALA A 6 -1.74 -19.90 -14.32
N LYS A 7 -1.64 -20.31 -15.59
CA LYS A 7 -0.52 -19.95 -16.48
C LYS A 7 -0.48 -18.45 -16.78
N GLN A 8 -1.64 -17.83 -17.00
CA GLN A 8 -1.73 -16.39 -17.21
C GLN A 8 -1.32 -15.61 -15.95
N LEU A 9 -1.74 -16.06 -14.77
CA LEU A 9 -1.33 -15.46 -13.50
C LEU A 9 0.20 -15.54 -13.30
N ALA A 10 0.78 -16.72 -13.52
CA ALA A 10 2.23 -16.92 -13.42
C ALA A 10 3.02 -15.99 -14.35
N ALA A 11 2.57 -15.84 -15.61
CA ALA A 11 3.20 -14.95 -16.58
C ALA A 11 3.09 -13.46 -16.18
N ARG A 12 1.93 -13.05 -15.67
CA ARG A 12 1.70 -11.69 -15.18
C ARG A 12 2.58 -11.36 -13.98
N ASN A 13 2.62 -12.25 -12.98
CA ASN A 13 3.46 -12.09 -11.81
C ASN A 13 4.95 -11.95 -12.17
N THR A 14 5.44 -12.84 -13.03
CA THR A 14 6.84 -12.79 -13.50
C THR A 14 7.16 -11.45 -14.17
N THR A 15 6.25 -10.96 -15.01
CA THR A 15 6.43 -9.67 -15.69
C THR A 15 6.44 -8.51 -14.69
N LYS A 16 5.50 -8.50 -13.73
CA LYS A 16 5.40 -7.47 -12.70
C LYS A 16 6.63 -7.43 -11.79
N LEU A 17 7.10 -8.58 -11.33
CA LEU A 17 8.31 -8.70 -10.50
C LEU A 17 9.53 -8.18 -11.27
N ASN A 18 9.75 -8.65 -12.49
CA ASN A 18 10.90 -8.21 -13.31
C ASN A 18 10.88 -6.69 -13.57
N GLN A 19 9.71 -6.13 -13.88
CA GLN A 19 9.56 -4.68 -14.04
C GLN A 19 9.89 -3.94 -12.74
N THR A 20 9.44 -4.46 -11.60
CA THR A 20 9.67 -3.87 -10.29
C THR A 20 11.16 -3.86 -9.96
N HIS A 21 11.85 -4.99 -10.11
CA HIS A 21 13.30 -5.08 -9.88
C HIS A 21 14.08 -4.12 -10.77
N LEU A 22 13.68 -4.00 -12.05
CA LEU A 22 14.33 -3.10 -12.99
C LEU A 22 14.13 -1.63 -12.63
N ILE A 23 12.92 -1.24 -12.22
CA ILE A 23 12.63 0.14 -11.78
C ILE A 23 13.31 0.43 -10.45
N SER A 24 13.28 -0.51 -9.50
CA SER A 24 13.95 -0.40 -8.20
C SER A 24 15.45 -0.20 -8.40
N LEU A 25 16.10 -1.03 -9.22
CA LEU A 25 17.51 -0.87 -9.57
C LEU A 25 17.77 0.47 -10.28
N GLY A 26 16.94 0.82 -11.26
CA GLY A 26 17.06 2.09 -12.00
C GLY A 26 16.97 3.31 -11.09
N ASN A 27 16.04 3.33 -10.14
CA ASN A 27 15.85 4.44 -9.22
C ASN A 27 17.02 4.57 -8.22
N ASN A 28 17.51 3.43 -7.70
CA ASN A 28 18.67 3.41 -6.82
C ASN A 28 19.95 3.87 -7.53
N VAL A 29 20.18 3.40 -8.76
CA VAL A 29 21.30 3.85 -9.60
C VAL A 29 21.16 5.33 -9.92
N PHE A 30 19.96 5.80 -10.28
CA PHE A 30 19.70 7.22 -10.56
C PHE A 30 20.01 8.11 -9.35
N PHE A 31 19.58 7.71 -8.14
CA PHE A 31 19.93 8.42 -6.92
C PHE A 31 21.44 8.50 -6.69
N LEU A 32 22.15 7.37 -6.84
CA LEU A 32 23.60 7.33 -6.67
C LEU A 32 24.32 8.20 -7.73
N LEU A 33 23.91 8.13 -8.99
CA LEU A 33 24.48 8.94 -10.08
C LEU A 33 24.27 10.43 -9.82
N MET A 34 23.05 10.83 -9.46
CA MET A 34 22.74 12.24 -9.17
C MET A 34 23.57 12.74 -7.97
N ARG A 35 23.75 11.90 -6.95
CA ARG A 35 24.57 12.26 -5.78
C ARG A 35 26.06 12.38 -6.13
N LEU A 36 26.58 11.48 -6.96
CA LEU A 36 27.99 11.46 -7.35
C LEU A 36 28.35 12.58 -8.34
N LEU A 37 27.45 12.90 -9.28
CA LEU A 37 27.71 13.87 -10.35
C LEU A 37 27.36 15.31 -9.93
N VAL A 38 26.18 15.54 -9.33
CA VAL A 38 25.68 16.89 -9.05
C VAL A 38 26.01 17.33 -7.62
N TYR A 39 25.91 16.42 -6.65
CA TYR A 39 26.04 16.75 -5.22
C TYR A 39 27.34 16.23 -4.58
N ARG A 40 28.41 16.12 -5.36
CA ARG A 40 29.71 15.56 -4.93
C ARG A 40 30.24 16.19 -3.63
N SER A 41 30.05 17.50 -3.45
CA SER A 41 30.48 18.23 -2.25
C SER A 41 29.65 17.93 -1.00
N THR A 42 28.37 17.56 -1.16
CA THR A 42 27.45 17.21 -0.06
C THR A 42 27.40 15.71 0.22
N TYR A 43 28.36 14.94 -0.31
CA TYR A 43 28.44 13.49 -0.10
C TYR A 43 28.85 13.19 1.35
N THR A 44 27.87 13.13 2.25
CA THR A 44 28.06 12.80 3.66
C THR A 44 27.58 11.37 3.91
N ARG A 45 28.31 10.62 4.75
CA ARG A 45 27.93 9.24 5.15
C ARG A 45 26.50 9.16 5.69
N ASN A 46 26.04 10.23 6.36
CA ASN A 46 24.68 10.32 6.91
C ASN A 46 23.58 10.22 5.83
N THR A 47 23.78 10.83 4.66
CA THR A 47 22.78 10.75 3.58
C THR A 47 22.67 9.34 3.01
N LEU A 48 23.79 8.60 2.93
CA LEU A 48 23.77 7.20 2.50
C LEU A 48 23.09 6.30 3.53
N LEU A 49 23.38 6.51 4.81
CA LEU A 49 22.73 5.77 5.90
C LEU A 49 21.21 6.01 5.90
N LEU A 50 20.77 7.27 5.72
CA LEU A 50 19.35 7.59 5.60
C LEU A 50 18.73 6.92 4.37
N TRP A 51 19.42 6.94 3.23
CA TRP A 51 18.95 6.27 2.02
C TRP A 51 18.80 4.77 2.22
N ILE A 52 19.79 4.09 2.81
CA ILE A 52 19.71 2.65 3.12
C ILE A 52 18.55 2.39 4.09
N LEU A 53 18.49 3.13 5.20
CA LEU A 53 17.50 2.93 6.25
C LEU A 53 16.06 3.11 5.73
N LEU A 54 15.83 4.14 4.92
CA LEU A 54 14.50 4.44 4.37
C LEU A 54 14.14 3.54 3.17
N SER A 55 15.12 3.00 2.46
CA SER A 55 14.89 2.07 1.35
C SER A 55 14.74 0.62 1.81
N LEU A 56 15.27 0.27 2.98
CA LEU A 56 15.26 -1.10 3.53
C LEU A 56 13.85 -1.71 3.60
N PRO A 57 12.81 -1.01 4.12
CA PRO A 57 11.47 -1.56 4.15
C PRO A 57 10.95 -1.94 2.76
N ALA A 58 11.20 -1.12 1.74
CA ALA A 58 10.80 -1.41 0.37
C ALA A 58 11.53 -2.63 -0.20
N TRP A 59 12.83 -2.78 0.07
CA TRP A 59 13.58 -3.97 -0.35
C TRP A 59 13.10 -5.25 0.34
N VAL A 60 12.75 -5.18 1.62
CA VAL A 60 12.17 -6.33 2.35
C VAL A 60 10.82 -6.72 1.75
N VAL A 61 9.97 -5.74 1.43
CA VAL A 61 8.67 -5.98 0.79
C VAL A 61 8.86 -6.56 -0.61
N GLU A 62 9.76 -5.99 -1.41
CA GLU A 62 10.10 -6.47 -2.76
C GLU A 62 10.60 -7.93 -2.72
N PHE A 63 11.47 -8.25 -1.77
CA PHE A 63 11.93 -9.63 -1.55
C PHE A 63 10.79 -10.57 -1.12
N TRP A 64 9.88 -10.09 -0.27
CA TRP A 64 8.74 -10.90 0.15
C TRP A 64 7.76 -11.17 -1.01
N LEU A 65 7.45 -10.16 -1.82
CA LEU A 65 6.63 -10.29 -3.03
C LEU A 65 7.26 -11.25 -4.04
N GLU A 66 8.59 -11.23 -4.18
CA GLU A 66 9.32 -12.21 -4.98
C GLU A 66 9.09 -13.64 -4.47
N GLN A 67 9.19 -13.87 -3.15
CA GLN A 67 8.98 -15.20 -2.58
C GLN A 67 7.55 -15.73 -2.77
N ILE A 68 6.54 -14.88 -2.61
CA ILE A 68 5.14 -15.32 -2.69
C ILE A 68 4.62 -15.36 -4.14
N GLY A 69 5.12 -14.48 -5.00
CA GLY A 69 4.62 -14.27 -6.36
C GLY A 69 5.34 -15.08 -7.43
N ARG A 70 6.56 -15.56 -7.19
CA ARG A 70 7.35 -16.25 -8.20
C ARG A 70 6.78 -17.64 -8.53
N PRO A 71 6.43 -17.93 -9.79
CA PRO A 71 5.94 -19.24 -10.17
C PRO A 71 7.04 -20.29 -10.11
N THR A 72 6.68 -21.50 -9.68
CA THR A 72 7.58 -22.66 -9.64
C THR A 72 7.15 -23.67 -10.68
N TYR A 73 8.12 -24.21 -11.42
CA TYR A 73 7.92 -25.23 -12.46
C TYR A 73 8.52 -26.56 -12.02
N ALA A 74 7.93 -27.67 -12.46
CA ALA A 74 8.47 -29.00 -12.27
C ALA A 74 9.55 -29.31 -13.32
N GLU A 75 10.29 -30.41 -13.14
CA GLU A 75 11.39 -30.81 -14.03
C GLU A 75 10.94 -31.06 -15.48
N ASN A 76 9.66 -31.41 -15.66
CA ASN A 76 9.01 -31.58 -16.97
C ASN A 76 8.55 -30.25 -17.61
N GLY A 77 8.81 -29.10 -16.98
CA GLY A 77 8.40 -27.77 -17.44
C GLY A 77 6.93 -27.42 -17.15
N GLU A 78 6.19 -28.28 -16.45
CA GLU A 78 4.81 -27.98 -16.05
C GLU A 78 4.75 -27.03 -14.86
N LEU A 79 3.73 -26.17 -14.85
CA LEU A 79 3.52 -25.20 -13.77
C LEU A 79 3.07 -25.93 -12.50
N LYS A 80 3.92 -25.91 -11.47
CA LYS A 80 3.66 -26.53 -10.15
C LYS A 80 2.93 -25.59 -9.20
N LYS A 81 3.33 -24.31 -9.18
CA LYS A 81 2.70 -23.25 -8.37
C LYS A 81 2.69 -21.96 -9.18
N SER A 82 1.52 -21.33 -9.32
CA SER A 82 1.37 -20.06 -10.04
C SER A 82 1.86 -18.82 -9.28
N GLY A 83 2.08 -18.95 -7.96
CA GLY A 83 2.30 -17.83 -7.05
C GLY A 83 0.98 -17.21 -6.58
N GLU A 84 1.06 -16.36 -5.56
CA GLU A 84 -0.06 -15.53 -5.12
C GLU A 84 -0.30 -14.39 -6.11
N ASP A 85 -1.55 -13.91 -6.19
CA ASP A 85 -1.88 -12.79 -7.08
C ASP A 85 -1.28 -11.49 -6.53
N LEU A 86 -0.30 -10.96 -7.26
CA LEU A 86 0.37 -9.71 -6.89
C LEU A 86 -0.53 -8.48 -7.06
N GLU A 87 -1.69 -8.60 -7.70
CA GLU A 87 -2.69 -7.53 -7.82
C GLU A 87 -3.91 -7.76 -6.90
N ALA A 88 -3.75 -8.62 -5.88
CA ALA A 88 -4.80 -8.87 -4.90
C ALA A 88 -5.09 -7.63 -4.05
N LYS A 89 -6.37 -7.30 -3.89
CA LYS A 89 -6.78 -6.14 -3.08
C LYS A 89 -6.52 -6.36 -1.59
N GLY A 90 -6.06 -5.31 -0.92
CA GLY A 90 -5.87 -5.28 0.54
C GLY A 90 -4.40 -5.19 0.94
N LEU A 91 -3.84 -6.27 1.48
CA LEU A 91 -2.45 -6.25 1.98
C LEU A 91 -1.44 -6.06 0.84
N THR A 92 -1.62 -6.75 -0.29
CA THR A 92 -0.69 -6.65 -1.42
C THR A 92 -0.70 -5.25 -2.03
N ASP A 93 -1.88 -4.61 -2.14
CA ASP A 93 -1.98 -3.20 -2.53
C ASP A 93 -1.16 -2.29 -1.61
N PHE A 94 -1.28 -2.48 -0.29
CA PHE A 94 -0.51 -1.70 0.69
C PHE A 94 1.01 -1.93 0.56
N MET A 95 1.43 -3.14 0.21
CA MET A 95 2.83 -3.46 -0.06
C MET A 95 3.35 -2.73 -1.30
N TRP A 96 2.53 -2.65 -2.36
CA TRP A 96 2.85 -1.84 -3.53
C TRP A 96 2.88 -0.35 -3.24
N ASP A 97 1.94 0.16 -2.43
CA ASP A 97 1.93 1.56 -2.00
C ASP A 97 3.23 1.91 -1.27
N LEU A 98 3.72 1.01 -0.42
CA LEU A 98 5.00 1.19 0.28
C LEU A 98 6.16 1.28 -0.71
N ILE A 99 6.25 0.35 -1.67
CA ILE A 99 7.32 0.36 -2.70
C ILE A 99 7.26 1.65 -3.53
N TYR A 100 6.08 2.00 -4.05
CA TYR A 100 5.91 3.16 -4.92
C TYR A 100 6.15 4.47 -4.18
N TRP A 101 5.73 4.57 -2.91
CA TRP A 101 6.02 5.72 -2.08
C TRP A 101 7.51 5.88 -1.83
N THR A 102 8.20 4.76 -1.53
CA THR A 102 9.65 4.76 -1.39
C THR A 102 10.33 5.21 -2.68
N TRP A 103 9.87 4.73 -3.84
CA TRP A 103 10.44 5.18 -5.12
C TRP A 103 10.29 6.68 -5.32
N ALA A 104 9.09 7.23 -5.10
CA ALA A 104 8.82 8.65 -5.21
C ALA A 104 9.74 9.48 -4.29
N CYS A 105 9.92 9.03 -3.04
CA CYS A 105 10.80 9.69 -2.09
C CYS A 105 12.27 9.64 -2.53
N ILE A 106 12.76 8.50 -3.04
CA ILE A 106 14.13 8.36 -3.54
C ILE A 106 14.36 9.26 -4.74
N THR A 107 13.45 9.26 -5.72
CA THR A 107 13.57 10.08 -6.92
C THR A 107 13.57 11.57 -6.56
N ALA A 108 12.69 11.99 -5.65
CA ALA A 108 12.68 13.37 -5.18
C ALA A 108 13.93 13.74 -4.37
N ALA A 109 14.47 12.83 -3.56
CA ALA A 109 15.74 13.02 -2.86
C ALA A 109 16.93 13.10 -3.82
N ALA A 110 16.87 12.40 -4.95
CA ALA A 110 17.84 12.55 -6.02
C ALA A 110 17.76 13.98 -6.60
N MET A 111 16.56 14.50 -6.88
CA MET A 111 16.37 15.81 -7.51
C MET A 111 16.64 16.99 -6.58
N VAL A 112 16.02 17.02 -5.40
CA VAL A 112 15.99 18.18 -4.46
C VAL A 112 17.06 18.06 -3.36
N GLY A 113 17.67 16.89 -3.20
CA GLY A 113 18.64 16.61 -2.15
C GLY A 113 18.01 16.29 -0.79
N ASN A 114 18.75 16.53 0.30
CA ASN A 114 18.40 16.03 1.64
C ASN A 114 17.05 16.53 2.19
N LYS A 115 16.50 17.65 1.68
CA LYS A 115 15.20 18.15 2.14
C LYS A 115 14.04 17.24 1.74
N ALA A 116 14.18 16.49 0.63
CA ALA A 116 13.11 15.61 0.16
C ALA A 116 12.83 14.44 1.10
N TRP A 117 13.78 14.08 1.99
CA TRP A 117 13.56 13.05 3.01
C TRP A 117 12.41 13.40 3.96
N TRP A 118 12.03 14.67 4.08
CA TRP A 118 10.84 15.08 4.83
C TRP A 118 9.53 14.54 4.23
N MET A 119 9.50 14.19 2.94
CA MET A 119 8.31 13.56 2.36
C MET A 119 8.03 12.19 2.98
N TYR A 120 9.06 11.47 3.45
CA TYR A 120 8.82 10.23 4.20
C TYR A 120 8.03 10.45 5.48
N ALA A 121 8.05 11.65 6.07
CA ALA A 121 7.27 11.96 7.26
C ALA A 121 5.77 12.15 6.98
N VAL A 122 5.36 12.33 5.73
CA VAL A 122 3.95 12.51 5.36
C VAL A 122 3.12 11.28 5.72
N VAL A 123 3.62 10.08 5.41
CA VAL A 123 2.95 8.81 5.72
C VAL A 123 2.72 8.59 7.22
N PRO A 124 3.72 8.68 8.11
CA PRO A 124 3.51 8.51 9.53
C PRO A 124 2.67 9.64 10.15
N VAL A 125 2.78 10.88 9.67
CA VAL A 125 1.92 11.98 10.14
C VAL A 125 0.47 11.71 9.78
N TYR A 126 0.21 11.29 8.54
CA TYR A 126 -1.13 10.95 8.09
C TYR A 126 -1.70 9.73 8.83
N SER A 127 -0.88 8.68 9.06
CA SER A 127 -1.34 7.49 9.78
C SER A 127 -1.68 7.80 11.24
N VAL A 128 -0.91 8.67 11.92
CA VAL A 128 -1.26 9.15 13.27
C VAL A 128 -2.55 9.95 13.25
N TRP A 129 -2.75 10.82 12.25
CA TRP A 129 -3.99 11.58 12.11
C TRP A 129 -5.20 10.65 11.91
N VAL A 130 -5.15 9.70 10.97
CA VAL A 130 -6.23 8.72 10.74
C VAL A 130 -6.47 7.84 11.97
N ALA A 131 -5.41 7.37 12.63
CA ALA A 131 -5.55 6.59 13.86
C ALA A 131 -6.23 7.40 14.96
N SER A 132 -5.86 8.68 15.12
CA SER A 132 -6.46 9.56 16.11
C SER A 132 -7.95 9.80 15.84
N THR A 133 -8.35 10.02 14.59
CA THR A 133 -9.77 10.21 14.21
C THR A 133 -10.56 8.91 14.37
N THR A 134 -9.96 7.76 14.05
CA THR A 134 -10.61 6.44 14.19
C THR A 134 -10.82 6.08 15.66
N VAL A 135 -9.82 6.28 16.54
CA VAL A 135 -9.96 6.05 17.98
C VAL A 135 -10.99 7.01 18.59
N MET A 136 -10.98 8.27 18.17
CA MET A 136 -11.93 9.27 18.66
C MET A 136 -13.36 8.99 18.17
N GLY A 137 -13.52 8.53 16.92
CA GLY A 137 -14.79 8.07 16.36
C GLY A 137 -15.33 6.82 17.04
N LEU A 138 -14.46 5.86 17.36
CA LEU A 138 -14.84 4.65 18.10
C LEU A 138 -15.25 4.96 19.55
N ARG A 139 -14.52 5.87 20.22
CA ARG A 139 -14.87 6.38 21.55
C ARG A 139 -16.20 7.13 21.53
N LYS A 140 -16.45 7.96 20.51
CA LYS A 140 -17.72 8.69 20.33
C LYS A 140 -18.88 7.74 19.99
N GLY A 141 -18.64 6.70 19.19
CA GLY A 141 -19.64 5.66 18.89
C GLY A 141 -19.98 4.78 20.10
N MET A 142 -18.99 4.44 20.93
CA MET A 142 -19.20 3.72 22.20
C MET A 142 -19.85 4.60 23.28
N ALA A 143 -19.54 5.89 23.32
CA ALA A 143 -20.20 6.85 24.22
C ALA A 143 -21.63 7.17 23.76
N GLY A 144 -21.89 7.26 22.46
CA GLY A 144 -23.23 7.43 21.88
C GLY A 144 -24.13 6.19 22.02
N MET A 145 -23.55 5.00 22.22
CA MET A 145 -24.29 3.78 22.60
C MET A 145 -24.58 3.68 24.11
N ALA A 146 -23.92 4.48 24.94
CA ALA A 146 -24.13 4.55 26.39
C ALA A 146 -25.02 5.73 26.83
N GLY A 147 -25.33 6.66 25.93
CA GLY A 147 -26.18 7.82 26.19
C GLY A 147 -27.21 7.99 25.07
N GLN A 148 -28.42 7.49 25.29
CA GLN A 148 -29.58 7.86 24.50
C GLN A 148 -29.99 9.30 24.85
N GLY A 149 -29.93 10.20 23.88
CA GLY A 149 -30.46 11.57 23.93
C GLY A 149 -29.86 12.42 22.81
N ASP A 150 -30.72 13.00 21.97
CA ASP A 150 -30.52 14.06 20.96
C ASP A 150 -29.14 14.75 20.93
N ASP A 151 -28.48 15.01 19.80
CA ASP A 151 -29.05 15.67 18.63
C ASP A 151 -28.13 15.51 17.39
N SER A 152 -28.71 15.82 16.24
CA SER A 152 -28.27 15.56 14.87
C SER A 152 -26.88 16.06 14.40
N ALA A 153 -26.24 15.17 13.61
CA ALA A 153 -25.49 15.42 12.36
C ALA A 153 -24.23 16.32 12.35
N GLN A 154 -23.08 15.69 12.09
CA GLN A 154 -22.29 16.03 10.89
C GLN A 154 -21.50 14.81 10.43
N ALA A 155 -21.74 14.43 9.17
CA ALA A 155 -21.21 13.27 8.49
C ALA A 155 -19.70 13.35 8.24
N ALA A 156 -19.03 12.20 8.35
CA ALA A 156 -17.82 11.90 7.60
C ALA A 156 -17.96 10.46 7.08
N ASP A 157 -18.63 10.37 5.94
CA ASP A 157 -18.68 9.20 5.06
C ASP A 157 -17.27 8.95 4.50
N ALA A 158 -16.68 7.81 4.87
CA ALA A 158 -15.51 7.25 4.22
C ALA A 158 -15.57 5.73 4.31
N GLY A 159 -16.35 5.14 3.40
CA GLY A 159 -16.00 3.85 2.81
C GLY A 159 -16.57 2.62 3.53
N GLY A 160 -17.85 2.36 3.30
CA GLY A 160 -18.36 0.99 3.37
C GLY A 160 -19.75 0.83 3.96
N ASP A 161 -20.74 1.59 3.47
CA ASP A 161 -22.14 1.21 3.64
C ASP A 161 -22.34 -0.20 3.06
N SER A 162 -22.30 -1.17 3.97
CA SER A 162 -22.40 -2.56 3.65
C SER A 162 -23.74 -2.77 2.92
N LYS A 163 -23.74 -3.55 1.84
CA LYS A 163 -24.96 -3.99 1.16
C LYS A 163 -26.03 -4.59 2.12
N ARG A 164 -25.63 -4.91 3.36
CA ARG A 164 -26.50 -5.30 4.48
C ARG A 164 -27.34 -4.14 5.04
N GLN A 165 -26.79 -2.95 5.23
CA GLN A 165 -27.53 -1.77 5.72
C GLN A 165 -28.61 -1.34 4.73
N LYS A 166 -28.28 -1.24 3.44
CA LYS A 166 -29.28 -0.94 2.39
C LYS A 166 -30.36 -2.01 2.23
N LYS A 167 -30.09 -3.26 2.64
CA LYS A 167 -31.08 -4.36 2.64
C LYS A 167 -31.98 -4.32 3.88
N LEU A 168 -31.47 -3.82 5.00
CA LEU A 168 -32.25 -3.60 6.23
C LEU A 168 -33.18 -2.39 6.10
N GLU A 169 -32.74 -1.31 5.47
CA GLU A 169 -33.58 -0.13 5.20
C GLU A 169 -34.75 -0.45 4.26
N LYS A 170 -34.49 -1.22 3.19
CA LYS A 170 -35.55 -1.70 2.30
C LYS A 170 -36.52 -2.67 2.97
N ARG A 171 -36.11 -3.36 4.05
CA ARG A 171 -36.99 -4.22 4.86
C ARG A 171 -37.70 -3.47 6.00
N GLY A 172 -37.13 -2.37 6.48
CA GLY A 172 -37.69 -1.52 7.53
C GLY A 172 -38.79 -0.58 7.00
N ALA A 173 -38.67 -0.11 5.75
CA ALA A 173 -39.67 0.73 5.10
C ALA A 173 -40.97 -0.01 4.71
N GLN A 174 -41.00 -1.34 4.86
CA GLN A 174 -42.13 -2.20 4.47
C GLN A 174 -42.83 -2.82 5.69
N LYS A 175 -42.99 -2.05 6.78
CA LYS A 175 -43.88 -2.44 7.89
C LYS A 175 -45.14 -1.58 7.90
N VAL A 176 -46.14 -2.13 7.21
CA VAL A 176 -47.57 -2.19 7.58
C VAL A 176 -48.20 -0.89 8.13
N GLN A 177 -48.90 -0.15 7.27
CA GLN A 177 -50.06 0.63 7.71
C GLN A 177 -51.29 -0.29 7.71
N TYR A 178 -51.79 -0.61 8.90
CA TYR A 178 -53.15 -1.14 9.06
C TYR A 178 -54.15 0.00 8.87
N ARG A 179 -55.20 -0.28 8.10
CA ARG A 179 -56.39 0.56 7.95
C ARG A 179 -57.13 0.73 9.27
#